data_AF-A0AAE1YZP6-F1
#
_entry.id   AF-A0AAE1YZP6-F1
#
_cell.length_a   1.000
_cell.length_b   1.000
_cell.length_c   1.000
_cell.angle_alpha   90.00
_cell.angle_beta   90.00
_cell.angle_gamma   90.00
#
_symmetry.space_group_name_H-M   'P 1'
#
loop_
_entity.id
_entity.type
_entity.pdbx_description
1 polymer ?
#
loop_
_entity_poly.entity_id
_entity_poly.type
_entity_poly.pdbx_seq_one_letter_code
_entity_poly.pdbx_strand_id
1 'polypeptide(L)'
;MGNTGYYLVGRLLTTKVYKIEFLWNALLTTMNPGKGLEIKDIGGQRFLLKFNHIVDKNRAMDGCPWAFDKNVMILNTVDSDENPSTVDLNWCAFYVYVHGLPLGKMTKQIAQLIGGKMG
;
A
#
# COMPACT_ATOMS: atom_id res chain seq x y z
N MET A 1 -17.30 22.74 -6.34
CA MET A 1 -15.84 22.54 -6.34
C MET A 1 -15.54 21.43 -5.34
N GLY A 2 -15.56 20.17 -5.80
CA GLY A 2 -15.34 19.01 -4.93
C GLY A 2 -13.90 18.94 -4.46
N ASN A 3 -13.67 18.48 -3.24
CA ASN A 3 -12.38 18.38 -2.56
C ASN A 3 -11.40 17.45 -3.34
N THR A 4 -10.60 18.03 -4.24
CA THR A 4 -9.66 17.34 -5.14
C THR A 4 -8.44 16.80 -4.37
N GLY A 5 -8.65 15.75 -3.57
CA GLY A 5 -7.58 14.96 -2.95
C GLY A 5 -7.27 13.71 -3.77
N TYR A 6 -6.04 13.18 -3.64
CA TYR A 6 -5.69 11.87 -4.19
C TYR A 6 -5.78 10.85 -3.07
N TYR A 7 -6.74 9.92 -3.17
CA TYR A 7 -7.11 9.06 -2.06
C TYR A 7 -6.60 7.63 -2.23
N LEU A 8 -6.09 7.09 -1.12
CA LEU A 8 -5.91 5.65 -0.92
C LEU A 8 -6.70 5.23 0.31
N VAL A 9 -7.14 3.99 0.33
CA VAL A 9 -7.62 3.35 1.55
C VAL A 9 -6.70 2.19 1.89
N GLY A 10 -6.41 2.03 3.17
CA GLY A 10 -5.50 1.02 3.67
C GLY A 10 -6.04 0.23 4.83
N ARG A 11 -5.55 -1.00 4.99
CA ARG A 11 -5.79 -1.86 6.16
C ARG A 11 -4.49 -2.55 6.55
N LEU A 12 -4.17 -2.50 7.84
CA LEU A 12 -3.07 -3.28 8.41
C LEU A 12 -3.57 -4.70 8.72
N LEU A 13 -2.93 -5.72 8.15
CA LEU A 13 -3.27 -7.11 8.42
C LEU A 13 -2.69 -7.55 9.76
N THR A 14 -3.43 -7.33 10.84
CA THR A 14 -2.97 -7.66 12.19
C THR A 14 -4.12 -8.03 13.11
N THR A 15 -3.82 -8.83 14.13
CA THR A 15 -4.71 -9.11 15.28
C THR A 15 -4.35 -8.26 16.50
N LYS A 16 -3.23 -7.53 16.44
CA LYS A 16 -2.75 -6.68 17.53
C LYS A 16 -3.45 -5.32 17.49
N VAL A 17 -3.73 -4.78 18.67
CA VAL A 17 -4.23 -3.41 18.81
C VAL A 17 -3.03 -2.47 18.97
N TYR A 18 -2.87 -1.54 18.03
CA TYR A 18 -1.84 -0.51 18.09
C TYR A 18 -2.47 0.84 18.44
N LYS A 19 -1.73 1.69 19.16
CA LYS A 19 -2.10 3.10 19.23
C LYS A 19 -1.91 3.70 17.84
N ILE A 20 -2.96 4.32 17.33
CA ILE A 20 -3.03 4.77 15.94
C ILE A 20 -1.93 5.78 15.58
N GLU A 21 -1.49 6.58 16.55
CA GLU A 21 -0.39 7.54 16.42
C GLU A 21 0.94 6.89 15.99
N PHE A 22 1.27 5.69 16.50
CA PHE A 22 2.50 4.99 16.10
C PHE A 22 2.42 4.52 14.66
N LEU A 23 1.27 4.01 14.24
CA LEU A 23 1.05 3.60 12.86
C LEU A 23 1.15 4.81 11.92
N TRP A 24 0.50 5.92 12.26
CA TRP A 24 0.55 7.14 11.46
C TRP A 24 1.96 7.70 11.34
N ASN A 25 2.72 7.80 12.45
CA ASN A 25 4.09 8.28 12.43
C ASN A 25 5.00 7.40 11.56
N ALA A 26 4.81 6.08 11.62
CA ALA A 26 5.53 5.16 10.75
C ALA A 26 5.18 5.39 9.28
N LEU A 27 3.88 5.49 8.93
CA LEU A 27 3.44 5.74 7.56
C LEU A 27 3.95 7.06 7.00
N LEU A 28 3.88 8.14 7.78
CA LEU A 28 4.37 9.46 7.39
C LEU A 28 5.88 9.45 7.14
N THR A 29 6.64 8.78 8.01
CA THR A 29 8.10 8.65 7.89
C THR A 29 8.48 7.81 6.68
N THR A 30 7.83 6.67 6.50
CA THR A 30 8.15 5.70 5.45
C THR A 30 7.70 6.19 4.06
N MET A 31 6.52 6.80 3.93
CA MET A 31 6.03 7.32 2.66
C MET A 31 6.62 8.70 2.30
N ASN A 32 7.06 9.47 3.31
CA ASN A 32 7.72 10.78 3.19
C ASN A 32 7.12 11.73 2.13
N PRO A 33 5.81 12.02 2.17
CA PRO A 33 5.10 12.75 1.11
C PRO A 33 5.58 14.21 1.01
N GLY A 34 6.00 14.64 -0.18
CA GLY A 34 6.60 15.96 -0.37
C GLY A 34 5.62 17.12 -0.23
N LYS A 35 4.31 16.88 -0.45
CA LYS A 35 3.25 17.90 -0.34
C LYS A 35 2.27 17.67 0.82
N GLY A 36 2.56 16.71 1.69
CA GLY A 36 1.73 16.36 2.83
C GLY A 36 0.74 15.23 2.57
N LEU A 37 0.34 14.59 3.67
CA LEU A 37 -0.56 13.46 3.76
C LEU A 37 -1.41 13.61 5.01
N GLU A 38 -2.73 13.53 4.84
CA GLU A 38 -3.68 13.43 5.94
C GLU A 38 -4.13 11.97 6.07
N ILE A 39 -4.14 11.44 7.29
CA ILE A 39 -4.61 10.08 7.58
C ILE A 39 -5.82 10.16 8.50
N LYS A 40 -6.89 9.45 8.14
CA LYS A 40 -8.13 9.41 8.91
C LYS A 40 -8.55 7.97 9.17
N ASP A 41 -8.89 7.64 10.40
CA ASP A 41 -9.58 6.39 10.72
C ASP A 41 -11.03 6.46 10.21
N ILE A 42 -11.43 5.47 9.42
CA ILE A 42 -12.79 5.35 8.86
C ILE A 42 -13.55 4.14 9.42
N GLY A 43 -13.03 3.52 10.48
CA GLY A 43 -13.61 2.36 11.13
C GLY A 43 -13.31 1.05 10.39
N GLY A 44 -13.65 -0.08 11.03
CA GLY A 44 -13.47 -1.41 10.43
C GLY A 44 -12.00 -1.77 10.13
N GLN A 45 -11.06 -1.24 10.90
CA GLN A 45 -9.61 -1.38 10.69
C GLN A 45 -9.12 -0.80 9.36
N ARG A 46 -9.83 0.20 8.83
CA ARG A 46 -9.50 0.89 7.58
C ARG A 46 -9.09 2.33 7.87
N PHE A 47 -8.13 2.80 7.08
CA PHE A 47 -7.61 4.16 7.15
C PHE A 47 -7.70 4.80 5.77
N LEU A 48 -8.20 6.04 5.70
CA LEU A 48 -8.19 6.85 4.50
C LEU A 48 -6.93 7.72 4.50
N LEU A 49 -6.16 7.63 3.43
CA LEU A 49 -4.97 8.42 3.19
C LEU A 49 -5.29 9.43 2.09
N LYS A 50 -5.27 10.72 2.41
CA LYS A 50 -5.46 11.82 1.47
C LYS A 50 -4.12 12.48 1.20
N PHE A 51 -3.62 12.29 -0.01
CA PHE A 51 -2.42 12.95 -0.50
C PHE A 51 -2.79 14.27 -1.18
N ASN A 52 -1.93 15.28 -0.98
CA ASN A 52 -2.08 16.58 -1.63
C ASN A 52 -1.50 16.61 -3.06
N HIS A 53 -0.81 15.55 -3.48
CA HIS A 53 -0.21 15.45 -4.80
C HIS A 53 -0.23 14.02 -5.35
N ILE A 54 -0.55 13.87 -6.64
CA ILE A 54 -0.69 12.56 -7.29
C ILE A 54 0.61 11.76 -7.28
N VAL A 55 1.75 12.43 -7.43
CA VAL A 55 3.07 11.77 -7.42
C VAL A 55 3.35 11.11 -6.07
N ASP A 56 2.97 11.75 -4.96
CA ASP A 56 3.14 11.15 -3.62
C ASP A 56 2.21 9.94 -3.45
N LYS A 57 0.96 10.03 -3.94
CA LYS A 57 -0.01 8.91 -3.94
C LYS A 57 0.48 7.73 -4.77
N ASN A 58 0.97 7.99 -5.99
CA ASN A 58 1.48 6.93 -6.87
C ASN A 58 2.73 6.30 -6.28
N ARG A 59 3.67 7.09 -5.75
CA ARG A 59 4.85 6.55 -5.06
C ARG A 59 4.48 5.70 -3.85
N ALA A 60 3.45 6.09 -3.10
CA ALA A 60 2.94 5.26 -2.01
C ALA A 60 2.36 3.92 -2.52
N MET A 61 1.64 3.90 -3.65
CA MET A 61 1.15 2.65 -4.25
C MET A 61 2.29 1.78 -4.80
N ASP A 62 3.21 2.37 -5.56
CA ASP A 62 4.31 1.66 -6.20
C ASP A 62 5.32 1.10 -5.19
N GLY A 63 5.43 1.72 -4.02
CA GLY A 63 6.27 1.26 -2.91
C GLY A 63 5.70 0.10 -2.10
N CYS A 64 4.50 -0.38 -2.41
CA CYS A 64 3.93 -1.56 -1.73
C CYS A 64 4.80 -2.82 -1.94
N PRO A 65 4.86 -3.74 -0.96
CA PRO A 65 4.07 -3.76 0.26
C PRO A 65 4.70 -2.88 1.35
N TRP A 66 3.87 -2.15 2.08
CA TRP A 66 4.31 -1.48 3.30
C TRP A 66 4.15 -2.42 4.49
N ALA A 67 5.07 -2.39 5.44
CA ALA A 67 4.99 -3.21 6.64
C ALA A 67 5.16 -2.36 7.91
N PHE A 68 4.37 -2.68 8.93
CA PHE A 68 4.47 -2.10 10.26
C PHE A 68 4.48 -3.23 11.31
N ASP A 69 5.51 -3.25 12.16
CA ASP A 69 5.73 -4.33 13.15
C ASP A 69 5.55 -5.74 12.57
N LYS A 70 6.15 -5.99 11.39
CA LYS A 70 6.06 -7.25 10.62
C LYS A 70 4.66 -7.62 10.09
N ASN A 71 3.69 -6.72 10.19
CA ASN A 71 2.36 -6.87 9.59
C ASN A 71 2.30 -6.10 8.27
N VAL A 72 1.72 -6.69 7.22
CA VAL A 72 1.57 -6.05 5.91
C VAL A 72 0.41 -5.06 5.94
N MET A 73 0.62 -3.88 5.38
CA MET A 73 -0.43 -2.94 5.06
C MET A 73 -0.84 -3.09 3.60
N ILE A 74 -2.11 -3.42 3.40
CA ILE A 74 -2.74 -3.40 2.07
C ILE A 74 -3.19 -1.97 1.78
N LEU A 75 -2.93 -1.49 0.57
CA LEU A 75 -3.43 -0.21 0.05
C LEU A 75 -4.19 -0.43 -1.25
N ASN A 76 -5.21 0.37 -1.49
CA ASN A 76 -5.89 0.47 -2.78
C ASN A 76 -6.31 1.91 -3.08
N THR A 77 -6.48 2.24 -4.36
CA THR A 77 -6.98 3.55 -4.79
C THR A 77 -8.46 3.67 -4.44
N VAL A 78 -8.90 4.90 -4.12
CA VAL A 78 -10.32 5.23 -4.01
C VAL A 78 -10.66 6.18 -5.16
N ASP A 79 -11.59 5.77 -6.02
CA ASP A 79 -12.07 6.62 -7.10
C ASP A 79 -13.06 7.68 -6.58
N SER A 80 -13.29 8.74 -7.36
CA SER A 80 -14.04 9.94 -6.93
C SER A 80 -15.47 9.67 -6.45
N ASP A 81 -16.10 8.61 -6.93
CA ASP A 81 -17.48 8.22 -6.61
C ASP A 81 -17.57 6.94 -5.76
N GLU A 82 -16.44 6.39 -5.33
CA GLU A 82 -16.39 5.15 -4.57
C GLU A 82 -16.42 5.40 -3.06
N ASN A 83 -17.13 4.54 -2.33
CA ASN A 83 -17.11 4.56 -0.87
C ASN A 83 -15.83 3.87 -0.34
N PRO A 84 -14.92 4.58 0.38
CA PRO A 84 -13.69 3.99 0.90
C PRO A 84 -13.92 2.76 1.80
N SER A 85 -15.05 2.68 2.48
CA SER A 85 -15.38 1.57 3.37
C SER A 85 -15.71 0.28 2.61
N THR A 86 -16.06 0.36 1.32
CA THR A 86 -16.44 -0.80 0.49
C THR A 86 -15.34 -1.26 -0.47
N VAL A 87 -14.30 -0.44 -0.67
CA VAL A 87 -13.16 -0.77 -1.54
C VAL A 87 -12.55 -2.11 -1.13
N ASP A 88 -12.23 -2.95 -2.11
CA ASP A 88 -11.60 -4.23 -1.84
C ASP A 88 -10.14 -4.07 -1.38
N LEU A 89 -9.79 -4.76 -0.29
CA LEU A 89 -8.46 -4.77 0.33
C LEU A 89 -8.00 -6.21 0.56
N ASN A 90 -8.20 -7.08 -0.42
CA ASN A 90 -7.82 -8.50 -0.38
C ASN A 90 -6.48 -8.81 -1.04
N TRP A 91 -5.93 -7.88 -1.83
CA TRP A 91 -4.72 -8.10 -2.62
C TRP A 91 -3.64 -7.08 -2.29
N CYS A 92 -2.38 -7.53 -2.27
CA CYS A 92 -1.22 -6.65 -2.12
C CYS A 92 -0.13 -7.10 -3.11
N ALA A 93 0.50 -6.15 -3.79
CA ALA A 93 1.67 -6.42 -4.62
C ALA A 93 2.89 -6.69 -3.72
N PHE A 94 3.72 -7.65 -4.14
CA PHE A 94 4.99 -7.97 -3.49
C PHE A 94 6.13 -7.92 -4.51
N TYR A 95 7.25 -7.32 -4.13
CA TYR A 95 8.50 -7.45 -4.85
C TYR A 95 9.24 -8.70 -4.39
N VAL A 96 9.39 -9.67 -5.29
CA VAL A 96 10.12 -10.91 -5.03
C VAL A 96 11.49 -10.85 -5.69
N TYR A 97 12.54 -10.93 -4.88
CA TYR A 97 13.91 -11.03 -5.36
C TYR A 97 14.31 -12.51 -5.41
N VAL A 98 14.67 -12.98 -6.61
CA VAL A 98 15.15 -14.34 -6.81
C VAL A 98 16.68 -14.34 -6.74
N HIS A 99 17.24 -15.00 -5.73
CA HIS A 99 18.68 -15.10 -5.53
C HIS A 99 19.25 -16.36 -6.19
N GLY A 100 20.49 -16.27 -6.66
CA GLY A 100 21.22 -17.42 -7.23
C GLY A 100 20.71 -17.91 -8.58
N LEU A 101 19.88 -17.13 -9.28
CA LEU A 101 19.40 -17.50 -10.61
C LEU A 101 20.57 -17.42 -11.62
N PRO A 102 20.92 -18.51 -12.34
CA PRO A 102 21.99 -18.45 -13.33
C PRO A 102 21.68 -17.42 -14.42
N LEU A 103 22.69 -16.72 -14.94
CA LEU A 103 22.52 -15.65 -15.95
C LEU A 103 21.69 -16.09 -17.16
N GLY A 104 21.93 -17.30 -17.68
CA GLY A 104 21.17 -17.87 -18.80
C GLY A 104 19.69 -18.20 -18.50
N LYS A 105 19.27 -18.07 -17.24
CA LYS A 105 17.89 -18.27 -16.78
C LYS A 105 17.22 -16.95 -16.34
N MET A 106 17.90 -15.81 -16.40
CA MET A 106 17.33 -14.49 -16.12
C MET A 106 16.48 -13.99 -17.30
N THR A 107 15.41 -14.71 -17.63
CA THR A 107 14.50 -14.36 -18.73
C THR A 107 13.10 -14.08 -18.22
N LYS A 108 12.32 -13.29 -18.98
CA LYS A 108 10.91 -13.01 -18.67
C LYS A 108 10.09 -14.29 -18.49
N GLN A 109 10.34 -15.31 -19.31
CA GLN A 109 9.66 -16.61 -19.25
C GLN A 109 9.91 -17.32 -17.91
N ILE A 110 11.15 -17.34 -17.43
CA ILE A 110 11.49 -17.93 -16.13
C ILE A 110 10.89 -17.11 -14.99
N ALA A 111 10.92 -15.78 -15.07
CA ALA A 111 10.28 -14.92 -14.09
C ALA A 111 8.75 -15.18 -13.99
N GLN A 112 8.08 -15.33 -15.13
CA GLN A 112 6.65 -15.69 -15.18
C GLN A 112 6.39 -17.09 -14.63
N LEU A 113 7.27 -18.06 -14.93
CA LEU A 113 7.17 -19.42 -14.39
C LEU A 113 7.29 -19.43 -12.87
N ILE A 114 8.29 -18.73 -12.32
CA ILE A 114 8.49 -18.61 -10.87
C ILE A 114 7.30 -17.88 -10.24
N GLY A 115 6.88 -16.75 -10.84
CA GLY A 115 5.71 -15.97 -10.44
C GLY A 115 4.43 -16.81 -10.38
N GLY A 116 4.15 -17.61 -11.40
CA GLY A 116 2.98 -18.48 -11.45
C GLY A 116 3.00 -19.66 -10.47
N LYS A 117 4.11 -19.88 -9.77
CA LYS A 117 4.20 -20.83 -8.64
C LYS A 117 4.05 -20.14 -7.28
N MET A 118 3.92 -18.82 -7.24
CA MET A 118 3.72 -18.03 -6.03
C MET A 118 2.27 -17.57 -5.96
N GLY A 119 1.55 -18.00 -4.92
CA GLY A 119 0.10 -17.84 -4.74
C GLY A 119 -0.56 -19.16 -4.41
#